data_AF-A0A834P2Z3-F1
#
_entry.id   AF-A0A834P2Z3-F1
#
_cell.length_a   1.000
_cell.length_b   1.000
_cell.length_c   1.000
_cell.angle_alpha   90.00
_cell.angle_beta   90.00
_cell.angle_gamma   90.00
#
_symmetry.space_group_name_H-M   'P 1'
#
loop_
_entity.id
_entity.type
_entity.pdbx_description
1 polymer ?
#
loop_
_entity_poly.entity_id
_entity_poly.type
_entity_poly.pdbx_seq_one_letter_code
_entity_poly.pdbx_strand_id
1 'polypeptide(L)'
;MRVSRRAEKKEEGTDQARPGQTRPTRPDEARPGQMDNTSRNAEYIRVAWHSYLNQHNSGDEWLTGFADSGHRDGGRRCNASYEMQGPSFVSEPPSRVEFTNVNGGRVDCTVRGNPAPTVDWLGADGGSITNIPGIRHVLGNGTIHFPGFEAEAFRQDVHWAIYKCSAANSVGAVVSRDVTVRAGMPTVKLLPRYPALSKR
;
A
#
# COMPACT_ATOMS: atom_id res chain seq x y z
N MET A 1 -64.05 5.52 -61.21
CA MET A 1 -63.61 4.11 -61.32
C MET A 1 -62.16 4.11 -61.80
N ARG A 2 -61.21 3.67 -60.95
CA ARG A 2 -60.38 2.43 -61.12
C ARG A 2 -59.56 2.45 -62.43
N VAL A 3 -58.27 2.13 -62.53
CA VAL A 3 -57.26 1.39 -61.74
C VAL A 3 -55.97 1.53 -62.60
N SER A 4 -54.84 2.04 -62.09
CA SER A 4 -53.68 1.29 -61.55
C SER A 4 -53.13 0.15 -62.44
N ARG A 5 -51.88 0.27 -62.91
CA ARG A 5 -50.86 -0.81 -63.07
C ARG A 5 -49.49 -0.15 -63.26
N ARG A 6 -48.33 -0.70 -62.93
CA ARG A 6 -47.79 -1.53 -61.82
C ARG A 6 -46.26 -1.49 -62.06
N ALA A 7 -45.49 -1.49 -60.98
CA ALA A 7 -44.02 -1.49 -60.94
C ALA A 7 -43.36 -2.82 -61.39
N GLU A 8 -42.09 -2.71 -61.82
CA GLU A 8 -41.02 -3.74 -61.85
C GLU A 8 -39.69 -2.96 -61.76
N LYS A 9 -38.95 -2.92 -60.65
CA LYS A 9 -38.08 -3.91 -59.97
C LYS A 9 -36.83 -4.33 -60.78
N LYS A 10 -35.65 -3.94 -60.29
CA LYS A 10 -34.39 -4.72 -60.44
C LYS A 10 -33.42 -4.41 -59.29
N GLU A 11 -33.28 -5.37 -58.37
CA GLU A 11 -32.09 -5.61 -57.49
C GLU A 11 -30.98 -6.19 -58.40
N GLU A 12 -29.66 -6.09 -58.21
CA GLU A 12 -28.73 -6.41 -57.09
C GLU A 12 -27.31 -6.04 -57.63
N GLY A 13 -26.34 -5.43 -56.94
CA GLY A 13 -25.45 -6.02 -55.92
C GLY A 13 -24.09 -5.29 -55.84
N THR A 14 -23.71 -4.90 -54.61
CA THR A 14 -22.39 -4.78 -53.92
C THR A 14 -21.06 -4.47 -54.67
N ASP A 15 -20.31 -3.44 -54.20
CA ASP A 15 -19.01 -3.66 -53.52
C ASP A 15 -18.54 -2.43 -52.68
N GLN A 16 -17.61 -2.67 -51.74
CA GLN A 16 -17.31 -1.93 -50.49
C GLN A 16 -16.21 -0.81 -50.53
N ALA A 17 -16.11 -0.07 -49.39
CA ALA A 17 -14.99 0.76 -48.81
C ALA A 17 -14.84 2.24 -49.30
N ARG A 18 -14.52 3.28 -48.50
CA ARG A 18 -13.88 3.46 -47.17
C ARG A 18 -14.20 4.88 -46.61
N PRO A 19 -14.17 5.15 -45.28
CA PRO A 19 -14.56 6.45 -44.71
C PRO A 19 -13.38 7.41 -44.43
N GLY A 20 -13.62 8.69 -44.74
CA GLY A 20 -13.30 9.88 -43.93
C GLY A 20 -11.84 10.13 -43.50
N GLN A 21 -11.12 10.94 -44.27
CA GLN A 21 -9.95 11.69 -43.78
C GLN A 21 -10.40 13.02 -43.19
N THR A 22 -10.18 13.25 -41.89
CA THR A 22 -10.19 14.58 -41.26
C THR A 22 -8.80 14.93 -40.76
N ARG A 23 -8.38 16.14 -41.10
CA ARG A 23 -7.05 16.76 -40.93
C ARG A 23 -6.70 16.95 -39.44
N PRO A 24 -5.41 16.87 -39.01
CA PRO A 24 -5.05 17.14 -37.63
C PRO A 24 -5.19 18.63 -37.31
N THR A 25 -6.01 18.95 -36.32
CA THR A 25 -6.10 20.28 -35.70
C THR A 25 -4.98 20.45 -34.67
N ARG A 26 -4.45 21.68 -34.60
CA ARG A 26 -3.34 22.14 -33.77
C ARG A 26 -3.55 21.84 -32.26
N PRO A 27 -2.51 21.65 -31.42
CA PRO A 27 -2.65 21.09 -30.06
C PRO A 27 -3.23 22.04 -28.99
N ASP A 28 -3.49 23.31 -29.29
CA ASP A 28 -3.70 24.33 -28.25
C ASP A 28 -5.18 24.58 -27.87
N GLU A 29 -6.11 23.69 -28.20
CA GLU A 29 -7.54 23.91 -27.93
C GLU A 29 -8.25 22.68 -27.32
N ALA A 30 -7.80 22.25 -26.14
CA ALA A 30 -8.52 21.28 -25.31
C ALA A 30 -9.09 21.96 -24.04
N ARG A 31 -10.40 22.22 -24.03
CA ARG A 31 -11.15 22.59 -22.82
C ARG A 31 -11.18 21.42 -21.81
N PRO A 32 -11.14 21.69 -20.50
CA PRO A 32 -11.23 20.64 -19.49
C PRO A 32 -12.69 20.18 -19.33
N GLY A 33 -12.97 18.93 -19.70
CA GLY A 33 -14.25 18.30 -19.36
C GLY A 33 -14.77 17.28 -20.36
N GLN A 34 -14.03 16.19 -20.59
CA GLN A 34 -14.59 14.84 -20.85
C GLN A 34 -13.43 13.86 -21.05
N MET A 35 -13.08 13.11 -20.01
CA MET A 35 -12.17 11.96 -20.14
C MET A 35 -12.99 10.74 -20.55
N ASP A 36 -12.62 10.14 -21.67
CA ASP A 36 -13.22 8.94 -22.25
C ASP A 36 -12.74 7.65 -21.56
N ASN A 37 -13.63 6.65 -21.51
CA ASN A 37 -13.46 5.39 -20.77
C ASN A 37 -12.31 4.49 -21.27
N THR A 38 -11.66 4.88 -22.37
CA THR A 38 -10.46 4.25 -22.94
C THR A 38 -9.26 4.33 -21.99
N SER A 39 -9.23 5.33 -21.10
CA SER A 39 -8.14 5.57 -20.15
C SER A 39 -8.06 4.58 -18.99
N ARG A 40 -9.05 3.67 -18.83
CA ARG A 40 -9.07 2.69 -17.72
C ARG A 40 -8.49 1.33 -18.07
N ASN A 41 -8.11 1.08 -19.33
CA ASN A 41 -7.49 -0.18 -19.72
C ASN A 41 -5.98 -0.14 -19.35
N ALA A 42 -5.55 -1.02 -18.45
CA ALA A 42 -4.15 -1.15 -18.02
C ALA A 42 -3.19 -1.44 -19.20
N GLU A 43 -3.70 -2.05 -20.27
CA GLU A 43 -2.96 -2.32 -21.50
C GLU A 43 -2.76 -1.03 -22.32
N TYR A 44 -3.77 -0.16 -22.38
CA TYR A 44 -3.66 1.16 -23.02
C TYR A 44 -2.71 2.09 -22.27
N ILE A 45 -2.77 2.11 -20.92
CA ILE A 45 -1.85 2.90 -20.09
C ILE A 45 -0.40 2.42 -20.29
N ARG A 46 -0.17 1.10 -20.35
CA ARG A 46 1.15 0.53 -20.63
C ARG A 46 1.68 0.91 -22.01
N VAL A 47 0.85 0.87 -23.04
CA VAL A 47 1.24 1.23 -24.42
C VAL A 47 1.48 2.74 -24.54
N ALA A 48 0.63 3.57 -23.95
CA ALA A 48 0.80 5.03 -23.94
C ALA A 48 2.09 5.46 -23.19
N TRP A 49 2.40 4.80 -22.07
CA TRP A 49 3.66 5.02 -21.34
C TRP A 49 4.90 4.60 -22.14
N HIS A 50 4.86 3.44 -22.82
CA HIS A 50 5.96 3.02 -23.70
C HIS A 50 6.13 3.95 -24.91
N SER A 51 5.04 4.46 -25.49
CA SER A 51 5.10 5.46 -26.56
C SER A 51 5.68 6.79 -26.08
N TYR A 52 5.37 7.23 -24.87
CA TYR A 52 5.92 8.45 -24.27
C TYR A 52 7.43 8.31 -23.98
N LEU A 53 7.85 7.18 -23.41
CA LEU A 53 9.26 6.88 -23.22
C LEU A 53 10.02 6.77 -24.55
N ASN A 54 9.41 6.20 -25.60
CA ASN A 54 10.03 6.14 -26.92
C ASN A 54 10.04 7.50 -27.65
N GLN A 55 9.14 8.43 -27.33
CA GLN A 55 9.17 9.81 -27.84
C GLN A 55 10.20 10.69 -27.13
N HIS A 56 10.57 10.35 -25.89
CA HIS A 56 11.63 11.03 -25.14
C HIS A 56 12.97 10.27 -25.13
N ASN A 57 13.13 9.24 -25.96
CA ASN A 57 14.41 8.58 -26.20
C ASN A 57 15.04 9.05 -27.52
N SER A 58 14.98 10.36 -27.76
CA SER A 58 15.90 11.03 -28.67
C SER A 58 17.27 11.00 -28.01
N GLY A 59 18.19 10.20 -28.55
CA GLY A 59 19.61 10.35 -28.28
C GLY A 59 20.04 11.74 -28.74
N ASP A 60 19.99 12.72 -27.85
CA ASP A 60 20.37 14.10 -28.16
C ASP A 60 21.89 14.22 -28.31
N GLU A 61 22.34 14.00 -29.55
CA GLU A 61 23.58 14.49 -30.16
C GLU A 61 23.65 16.03 -30.13
N TRP A 62 24.12 16.60 -29.01
CA TRP A 62 24.65 17.98 -29.02
C TRP A 62 26.05 18.09 -28.41
N LEU A 63 26.76 16.97 -28.22
CA LEU A 63 28.11 16.95 -27.65
C LEU A 63 29.24 17.05 -28.69
N THR A 64 29.12 17.97 -29.65
CA THR A 64 30.30 18.52 -30.33
C THR A 64 30.10 20.00 -30.60
N GLY A 65 30.60 20.84 -29.70
CA GLY A 65 30.92 22.22 -30.04
C GLY A 65 30.57 23.27 -29.00
N PHE A 66 31.16 23.22 -27.80
CA PHE A 66 31.51 24.41 -27.02
C PHE A 66 32.70 24.08 -26.10
N ALA A 67 33.85 23.80 -26.71
CA ALA A 67 35.13 24.01 -26.05
C ALA A 67 35.46 25.50 -26.20
N ASP A 68 34.93 26.34 -25.33
CA ASP A 68 35.58 27.57 -24.86
C ASP A 68 34.66 28.37 -23.94
N SER A 69 34.91 28.26 -22.64
CA SER A 69 34.92 29.34 -21.64
C SER A 69 34.80 28.72 -20.26
N GLY A 70 35.92 28.72 -19.52
CA GLY A 70 35.98 28.20 -18.17
C GLY A 70 35.06 28.97 -17.23
N HIS A 71 33.99 28.32 -16.76
CA HIS A 71 33.33 28.67 -15.51
C HIS A 71 33.63 27.59 -14.48
N ARG A 72 34.53 27.92 -13.56
CA ARG A 72 34.68 27.23 -12.27
C ARG A 72 33.46 27.56 -11.43
N ASP A 73 32.41 26.76 -11.55
CA ASP A 73 31.51 26.53 -10.44
C ASP A 73 31.23 25.04 -10.38
N GLY A 74 31.65 24.45 -9.25
CA GLY A 74 31.71 23.02 -9.03
C GLY A 74 30.40 22.34 -9.40
N GLY A 75 30.45 21.56 -10.48
CA GLY A 75 29.36 20.72 -10.94
C GLY A 75 28.89 19.81 -9.81
N ARG A 76 27.86 20.23 -9.08
CA ARG A 76 26.98 19.28 -8.42
C ARG A 76 26.17 18.63 -9.52
N ARG A 77 26.63 17.48 -9.98
CA ARG A 77 25.72 16.47 -10.51
C ARG A 77 24.60 16.34 -9.48
N CYS A 78 23.37 16.67 -9.86
CA CYS A 78 22.20 16.17 -9.13
C CYS A 78 22.13 14.67 -9.41
N ASN A 79 23.06 13.90 -8.86
CA ASN A 79 22.87 12.47 -8.72
C ASN A 79 21.87 12.31 -7.57
N ALA A 80 20.59 12.49 -7.86
CA ALA A 80 19.53 11.94 -7.02
C ALA A 80 19.55 10.43 -7.23
N SER A 81 20.63 9.76 -6.82
CA SER A 81 20.52 8.37 -6.43
C SER A 81 19.51 8.38 -5.30
N TYR A 82 18.29 7.95 -5.57
CA TYR A 82 17.33 7.64 -4.53
C TYR A 82 18.07 6.72 -3.56
N GLU A 83 18.51 7.27 -2.43
CA GLU A 83 19.49 6.61 -1.57
C GLU A 83 18.77 5.40 -0.98
N MET A 84 19.02 4.25 -1.60
CA MET A 84 18.36 3.01 -1.25
C MET A 84 18.87 2.61 0.13
N GLN A 85 17.97 2.56 1.10
CA GLN A 85 18.27 2.28 2.48
C GLN A 85 17.48 1.05 2.90
N GLY A 86 18.19 0.04 3.41
CA GLY A 86 17.57 -1.12 4.05
C GLY A 86 16.71 -0.71 5.24
N PRO A 87 15.78 -1.58 5.66
CA PRO A 87 14.94 -1.29 6.80
C PRO A 87 15.78 -1.23 8.08
N SER A 88 15.49 -0.25 8.94
CA SER A 88 16.10 -0.10 10.26
C SER A 88 15.07 0.31 11.30
N PHE A 89 15.16 -0.24 12.49
CA PHE A 89 14.24 0.08 13.58
C PHE A 89 14.45 1.52 14.05
N VAL A 90 13.38 2.31 14.04
CA VAL A 90 13.32 3.61 14.72
C VAL A 90 12.90 3.38 16.17
N SER A 91 11.90 2.52 16.36
CA SER A 91 11.42 2.07 17.66
C SER A 91 11.21 0.57 17.60
N GLU A 92 12.05 -0.15 18.35
CA GLU A 92 11.93 -1.59 18.50
C GLU A 92 11.03 -1.91 19.70
N PRO A 93 10.09 -2.87 19.56
CA PRO A 93 9.25 -3.30 20.67
C PRO A 93 10.04 -3.72 21.91
N PRO A 94 9.51 -3.56 23.13
CA PRO A 94 10.14 -4.09 24.34
C PRO A 94 10.15 -5.63 24.35
N SER A 95 11.07 -6.27 25.09
CA SER A 95 11.17 -7.74 25.14
C SER A 95 9.99 -8.40 25.87
N ARG A 96 9.22 -7.63 26.63
CA ARG A 96 8.07 -8.10 27.41
C ARG A 96 6.98 -7.05 27.42
N VAL A 97 5.75 -7.48 27.17
CA VAL A 97 4.54 -6.66 27.27
C VAL A 97 3.52 -7.42 28.10
N GLU A 98 3.13 -6.81 29.22
CA GLU A 98 2.13 -7.37 30.12
C GLU A 98 0.93 -6.44 30.21
N PHE A 99 -0.28 -6.99 30.13
CA PHE A 99 -1.52 -6.21 30.18
C PHE A 99 -2.65 -6.98 30.85
N THR A 100 -3.73 -6.30 31.22
CA THR A 100 -4.91 -6.94 31.79
C THR A 100 -5.95 -7.24 30.71
N ASN A 101 -6.77 -8.28 30.90
CA ASN A 101 -7.86 -8.59 29.97
C ASN A 101 -8.88 -7.44 29.83
N VAL A 102 -9.00 -6.55 30.82
CA VAL A 102 -9.89 -5.37 30.75
C VAL A 102 -9.28 -4.23 29.93
N ASN A 103 -7.98 -3.93 30.14
CA ASN A 103 -7.34 -2.79 29.49
C ASN A 103 -6.88 -3.11 28.06
N GLY A 104 -6.65 -4.39 27.76
CA GLY A 104 -6.00 -4.79 26.52
C GLY A 104 -4.55 -4.33 26.45
N GLY A 105 -3.89 -4.62 25.34
CA GLY A 105 -2.47 -4.37 25.14
C GLY A 105 -2.16 -3.86 23.74
N ARG A 106 -1.00 -3.22 23.59
CA ARG A 106 -0.47 -2.85 22.28
C ARG A 106 1.04 -3.05 22.22
N VAL A 107 1.52 -3.40 21.03
CA VAL A 107 2.94 -3.57 20.74
C VAL A 107 3.24 -2.80 19.47
N ASP A 108 3.98 -1.71 19.59
CA ASP A 108 4.32 -0.82 18.48
C ASP A 108 5.68 -1.20 17.88
N CYS A 109 5.76 -1.29 16.55
CA CYS A 109 6.99 -1.46 15.81
C CYS A 109 7.11 -0.38 14.74
N THR A 110 8.16 0.43 14.79
CA THR A 110 8.39 1.51 13.82
C THR A 110 9.70 1.30 13.10
N VAL A 111 9.64 1.21 11.77
CA VAL A 111 10.79 0.93 10.91
C VAL A 111 10.87 2.03 9.85
N ARG A 112 12.09 2.48 9.57
CA ARG A 112 12.40 3.39 8.46
C ARG A 112 13.17 2.64 7.39
N GLY A 113 13.06 3.07 6.14
CA GLY A 113 13.79 2.51 5.01
C GLY A 113 13.39 3.23 3.74
N ASN A 114 14.19 3.08 2.69
CA ASN A 114 13.94 3.70 1.40
C ASN A 114 14.20 2.70 0.26
N PRO A 115 13.20 2.20 -0.48
CA PRO A 115 11.76 2.47 -0.35
C PRO A 115 11.17 2.10 1.02
N ALA A 116 10.00 2.68 1.34
CA ALA A 116 9.32 2.45 2.62
C ALA A 116 9.07 0.94 2.85
N PRO A 117 9.50 0.38 4.00
CA PRO A 117 9.39 -1.05 4.23
C PRO A 117 7.96 -1.46 4.60
N THR A 118 7.57 -2.66 4.16
CA THR A 118 6.36 -3.33 4.62
C THR A 118 6.64 -3.95 5.99
N VAL A 119 5.78 -3.68 6.96
CA VAL A 119 5.88 -4.21 8.32
C VAL A 119 4.85 -5.31 8.52
N ASP A 120 5.34 -6.49 8.90
CA ASP A 120 4.57 -7.68 9.22
C ASP A 120 4.94 -8.18 10.62
N TRP A 121 4.15 -9.13 11.13
CA TRP A 121 4.40 -9.74 12.42
C TRP A 121 4.47 -11.26 12.31
N LEU A 122 5.44 -11.83 13.02
CA LEU A 122 5.74 -13.25 13.04
C LEU A 122 5.43 -13.84 14.42
N GLY A 123 4.96 -15.09 14.42
CA GLY A 123 4.82 -15.90 15.63
C GLY A 123 6.15 -16.47 16.11
N ALA A 124 6.10 -17.28 17.18
CA ALA A 124 7.27 -17.98 17.71
C ALA A 124 7.89 -18.98 16.71
N ASP A 125 7.08 -19.51 15.81
CA ASP A 125 7.45 -20.42 14.72
C ASP A 125 8.03 -19.70 13.49
N GLY A 126 8.02 -18.36 13.48
CA GLY A 126 8.42 -17.54 12.34
C GLY A 126 7.35 -17.42 11.26
N GLY A 127 6.15 -17.97 11.47
CA GLY A 127 5.01 -17.82 10.56
C GLY A 127 4.37 -16.44 10.67
N SER A 128 3.93 -15.87 9.55
CA SER A 128 3.19 -14.61 9.55
C SER A 128 1.86 -14.76 10.30
N ILE A 129 1.60 -13.84 11.23
CA ILE A 129 0.36 -13.85 12.00
C ILE A 129 -0.73 -13.05 11.28
N THR A 130 -1.97 -13.46 11.49
CA THR A 130 -3.15 -12.78 10.92
C THR A 130 -4.01 -12.11 11.99
N ASN A 131 -4.93 -11.29 11.52
CA ASN A 131 -5.98 -10.69 12.34
C ASN A 131 -6.96 -11.77 12.81
N ILE A 132 -7.30 -11.72 14.09
CA ILE A 132 -8.33 -12.56 14.70
C ILE A 132 -9.41 -11.61 15.26
N PRO A 133 -10.62 -11.59 14.67
CA PRO A 133 -11.68 -10.68 15.10
C PRO A 133 -11.93 -10.75 16.61
N GLY A 134 -11.86 -9.60 17.29
CA GLY A 134 -12.10 -9.49 18.73
C GLY A 134 -10.98 -10.01 19.64
N ILE A 135 -9.85 -10.50 19.10
CA ILE A 135 -8.75 -11.07 19.90
C ILE A 135 -7.40 -10.44 19.57
N ARG A 136 -7.09 -10.20 18.28
CA ARG A 136 -5.83 -9.59 17.86
C ARG A 136 -5.98 -8.85 16.53
N HIS A 137 -5.47 -7.63 16.48
CA HIS A 137 -5.46 -6.78 15.30
C HIS A 137 -4.03 -6.32 14.98
N VAL A 138 -3.52 -6.72 13.82
CA VAL A 138 -2.33 -6.18 13.17
C VAL A 138 -2.76 -4.96 12.37
N LEU A 139 -2.26 -3.79 12.77
CA LEU A 139 -2.57 -2.51 12.19
C LEU A 139 -1.53 -2.15 11.12
N GLY A 140 -1.94 -1.44 10.07
CA GLY A 140 -1.05 -1.05 8.96
C GLY A 140 0.06 -0.05 9.32
N ASN A 141 0.05 0.47 10.54
CA ASN A 141 1.13 1.30 11.09
C ASN A 141 2.25 0.48 11.76
N GLY A 142 2.16 -0.85 11.74
CA GLY A 142 3.14 -1.74 12.39
C GLY A 142 2.81 -2.10 13.84
N THR A 143 1.65 -1.71 14.37
CA THR A 143 1.21 -2.05 15.73
C THR A 143 0.40 -3.34 15.77
N ILE A 144 0.65 -4.23 16.74
CA ILE A 144 -0.34 -5.25 17.15
C ILE A 144 -1.15 -4.69 18.32
N HIS A 145 -2.47 -4.67 18.16
CA HIS A 145 -3.44 -4.32 19.19
C HIS A 145 -4.19 -5.57 19.68
N PHE A 146 -4.24 -5.73 20.99
CA PHE A 146 -5.00 -6.74 21.71
C PHE A 146 -6.15 -6.05 22.44
N PRO A 147 -7.40 -6.16 21.93
CA PRO A 147 -8.56 -5.59 22.61
C PRO A 147 -8.78 -6.28 23.97
N GLY A 148 -9.60 -5.64 24.81
CA GLY A 148 -10.07 -6.29 26.03
C GLY A 148 -10.90 -7.54 25.72
N PHE A 149 -10.81 -8.54 26.58
CA PHE A 149 -11.44 -9.85 26.39
C PHE A 149 -11.97 -10.44 27.70
N GLU A 150 -13.00 -11.27 27.62
CA GLU A 150 -13.53 -12.01 28.78
C GLU A 150 -12.63 -13.18 29.17
N ALA A 151 -12.73 -13.66 30.40
CA ALA A 151 -11.85 -14.73 30.90
C ALA A 151 -11.90 -16.00 30.03
N GLU A 152 -13.08 -16.35 29.50
CA GLU A 152 -13.32 -17.50 28.64
C GLU A 152 -12.73 -17.34 27.24
N ALA A 153 -12.49 -16.10 26.80
CA ALA A 153 -11.85 -15.80 25.52
C ALA A 153 -10.31 -15.85 25.61
N PHE A 154 -9.75 -16.22 26.77
CA PHE A 154 -8.31 -16.38 26.91
C PHE A 154 -7.78 -17.50 26.01
N ARG A 155 -7.00 -17.07 25.02
CA ARG A 155 -6.21 -17.91 24.15
C ARG A 155 -4.73 -17.87 24.49
N GLN A 156 -4.15 -19.01 24.85
CA GLN A 156 -2.72 -19.11 25.18
C GLN A 156 -1.84 -18.75 23.98
N ASP A 157 -2.20 -19.19 22.78
CA ASP A 157 -1.48 -18.91 21.53
C ASP A 157 -1.51 -17.44 21.10
N VAL A 158 -2.35 -16.60 21.73
CA VAL A 158 -2.47 -15.18 21.42
C VAL A 158 -2.04 -14.29 22.58
N HIS A 159 -2.57 -14.56 23.78
CA HIS A 159 -2.39 -13.75 24.98
C HIS A 159 -1.20 -14.21 25.84
N TRP A 160 -0.60 -15.36 25.55
CA TRP A 160 0.67 -15.79 26.12
C TRP A 160 1.57 -16.40 25.03
N ALA A 161 2.05 -15.52 24.17
CA ALA A 161 2.83 -15.89 23.00
C ALA A 161 4.05 -14.99 22.82
N ILE A 162 4.95 -15.43 21.95
CA ILE A 162 6.10 -14.66 21.50
C ILE A 162 5.79 -14.13 20.11
N TYR A 163 6.05 -12.84 19.91
CA TYR A 163 5.91 -12.18 18.62
C TYR A 163 7.23 -11.54 18.19
N LYS A 164 7.44 -11.42 16.87
CA LYS A 164 8.56 -10.69 16.29
C LYS A 164 8.05 -9.76 15.20
N CYS A 165 8.52 -8.52 15.18
CA CYS A 165 8.25 -7.61 14.10
C CYS A 165 9.22 -7.89 12.95
N SER A 166 8.69 -8.09 11.74
CA SER A 166 9.48 -8.27 10.52
C SER A 166 9.22 -7.10 9.59
N ALA A 167 10.26 -6.51 9.04
CA ALA A 167 10.12 -5.44 8.08
C ALA A 167 11.04 -5.64 6.89
N ALA A 168 10.49 -5.49 5.68
CA ALA A 168 11.20 -5.75 4.44
C ALA A 168 10.95 -4.67 3.38
N ASN A 169 11.99 -4.37 2.61
CA ASN A 169 11.88 -3.59 1.37
C ASN A 169 12.77 -4.23 0.29
N SER A 170 12.88 -3.58 -0.87
CA SER A 170 13.68 -4.07 -2.00
C SER A 170 15.20 -4.15 -1.73
N VAL A 171 15.67 -3.51 -0.65
CA VAL A 171 17.09 -3.44 -0.28
C VAL A 171 17.45 -4.52 0.73
N GLY A 172 16.51 -4.90 1.60
CA GLY A 172 16.73 -5.95 2.59
C GLY A 172 15.56 -6.16 3.55
N ALA A 173 15.78 -6.98 4.56
CA ALA A 173 14.83 -7.29 5.61
C ALA A 173 15.49 -7.29 6.99
N VAL A 174 14.73 -6.90 8.02
CA VAL A 174 15.13 -6.94 9.42
C VAL A 174 14.03 -7.54 10.27
N VAL A 175 14.41 -8.23 11.35
CA VAL A 175 13.50 -8.83 12.32
C VAL A 175 13.89 -8.34 13.72
N SER A 176 12.90 -7.98 14.53
CA SER A 176 13.12 -7.50 15.89
C SER A 176 13.51 -8.64 16.82
N ARG A 177 13.90 -8.28 18.04
CA ARG A 177 13.92 -9.19 19.18
C ARG A 177 12.55 -9.81 19.46
N ASP A 178 12.59 -10.87 20.25
CA ASP A 178 11.42 -11.58 20.75
C ASP A 178 10.64 -10.70 21.74
N VAL A 179 9.34 -10.57 21.48
CA VAL A 179 8.39 -9.86 22.35
C VAL A 179 7.52 -10.89 23.05
N THR A 180 7.76 -11.11 24.34
CA THR A 180 6.90 -11.97 25.15
C THR A 180 5.67 -11.18 25.57
N VAL A 181 4.52 -11.53 25.02
CA VAL A 181 3.22 -10.96 25.39
C VAL A 181 2.58 -11.83 26.46
N ARG A 182 2.07 -11.19 27.53
CA ARG A 182 1.31 -11.86 28.60
C ARG A 182 0.11 -11.03 29.04
N ALA A 183 -1.09 -11.56 28.82
CA ALA A 183 -2.28 -11.02 29.45
C ALA A 183 -2.49 -11.68 30.82
N GLY A 184 -2.65 -10.85 31.85
CA GLY A 184 -3.11 -11.28 33.17
C GLY A 184 -4.61 -10.99 33.35
N MET A 185 -5.27 -11.78 34.17
CA MET A 185 -6.58 -11.39 34.71
C MET A 185 -6.34 -10.49 35.93
N PRO A 186 -7.08 -9.38 36.10
CA PRO A 186 -7.03 -8.61 37.32
C PRO A 186 -7.45 -9.56 38.44
N THR A 187 -6.53 -9.85 39.36
CA THR A 187 -6.91 -10.44 40.63
C THR A 187 -7.89 -9.46 41.25
N VAL A 188 -9.16 -9.84 41.37
CA VAL A 188 -10.09 -9.09 42.20
C VAL A 188 -9.47 -9.12 43.59
N LYS A 189 -8.81 -8.03 43.99
CA LYS A 189 -8.47 -7.82 45.39
C LYS A 189 -9.81 -7.71 46.08
N LEU A 190 -10.34 -8.85 46.53
CA LEU A 190 -11.50 -8.89 47.39
C LEU A 190 -11.15 -7.98 48.57
N LEU A 191 -11.67 -6.75 48.58
CA LEU A 191 -11.67 -5.95 49.78
C LEU A 191 -12.32 -6.83 50.85
N PRO A 192 -11.71 -7.00 52.04
CA PRO A 192 -12.39 -7.70 53.11
C PRO A 192 -13.72 -6.97 53.31
N ARG A 193 -14.85 -7.69 53.14
CA ARG A 193 -16.15 -7.17 53.58
C ARG A 193 -15.99 -6.87 55.07
N TYR A 194 -15.77 -5.62 55.42
CA TYR A 194 -15.77 -5.20 56.81
C TYR A 194 -17.12 -5.60 57.40
N PRO A 195 -17.18 -6.45 58.46
CA PRO A 195 -18.44 -6.73 59.10
C PRO A 195 -18.97 -5.43 59.71
N ALA A 196 -20.25 -5.13 59.45
CA ALA A 196 -20.92 -4.00 60.05
C ALA A 196 -20.81 -4.09 61.58
N LEU A 197 -20.23 -3.07 62.19
CA LEU A 197 -20.10 -2.95 63.63
C LEU A 197 -21.53 -2.83 64.22
N SER A 198 -22.09 -3.94 64.69
CA SER A 198 -23.33 -3.92 65.48
C SER A 198 -23.01 -3.34 66.85
N LYS A 199 -23.28 -2.05 67.05
CA LYS A 199 -23.29 -1.45 68.38
C LYS A 199 -24.56 -1.92 69.10
N ARG A 200 -24.36 -2.68 70.19
CA ARG A 200 -25.33 -2.82 71.28
C ARG A 200 -25.19 -1.64 72.23
#